data_AF-A0A812LJJ3-F1
#
_entry.id   AF-A0A812LJJ3-F1
#
_cell.length_a   1.000
_cell.length_b   1.000
_cell.length_c   1.000
_cell.angle_alpha   90.00
_cell.angle_beta   90.00
_cell.angle_gamma   90.00
#
_symmetry.space_group_name_H-M   'P 1'
#
loop_
_entity.id
_entity.type
_entity.pdbx_description
1 polymer ?
#
loop_
_entity_poly.entity_id
_entity_poly.type
_entity_poly.pdbx_seq_one_letter_code
_entity_poly.pdbx_strand_id
1 'polypeptide(L)'
;MRLYVCVTSYHPLTVYMHRGGFCRFSMSRYSSDKSNLNDLGSHLTNVAVQKHSGKAAYKRTGAKWDVNNLKSYLMTTAGINVVNQLFHDIEGIVIHSLLSVQKVMINDKHCFEMRPGSSCE
;
A
#
# COMPACT_ATOMS: atom_id res chain seq x y z
N MET A 1 -3.30 2.18 0.27
CA MET A 1 -2.18 1.72 1.11
C MET A 1 -1.05 1.25 0.20
N ARG A 2 0.21 1.51 0.54
CA ARG A 2 1.37 0.98 -0.20
C ARG A 2 2.32 0.27 0.77
N LEU A 3 2.51 -1.01 0.50
CA LEU A 3 3.38 -1.93 1.23
C LEU A 3 4.52 -2.34 0.31
N TYR A 4 5.68 -2.64 0.89
CA TYR A 4 6.87 -3.02 0.15
C TYR A 4 7.25 -4.44 0.49
N VAL A 5 7.45 -5.23 -0.56
CA VAL A 5 7.75 -6.66 -0.49
C VAL A 5 8.92 -6.92 -1.44
N CYS A 6 9.95 -7.57 -0.94
CA CYS A 6 11.13 -7.97 -1.70
C CYS A 6 11.13 -9.50 -1.82
N VAL A 7 11.21 -10.02 -3.04
CA VAL A 7 11.29 -11.46 -3.28
C VAL A 7 12.72 -11.77 -3.71
N THR A 8 13.43 -12.60 -2.95
CA THR A 8 14.84 -12.94 -3.23
C THR A 8 15.00 -14.26 -3.98
N SER A 9 14.05 -15.17 -3.81
CA SER A 9 14.03 -16.45 -4.51
C SER A 9 12.59 -16.94 -4.67
N TYR A 10 12.31 -17.64 -5.77
CA TYR A 10 11.04 -18.34 -6.01
C TYR A 10 11.16 -19.86 -5.78
N HIS A 11 12.38 -20.37 -5.51
CA HIS A 11 12.64 -21.78 -5.26
C HIS A 11 13.85 -21.98 -4.32
N PRO A 12 13.65 -22.00 -2.98
CA PRO A 12 12.39 -21.85 -2.25
C PRO A 12 11.88 -20.39 -2.25
N LEU A 13 10.54 -20.21 -2.20
CA LEU A 13 9.94 -18.87 -2.15
C LEU A 13 10.37 -18.13 -0.88
N THR A 14 11.18 -17.08 -1.05
CA THR A 14 11.72 -16.27 0.03
C THR A 14 11.27 -14.83 -0.17
N VAL A 15 10.48 -14.34 0.77
CA VAL A 15 9.79 -13.04 0.69
C VAL A 15 10.04 -12.24 1.96
N TYR A 16 10.51 -11.01 1.78
CA TYR A 16 10.75 -10.06 2.86
C TYR A 16 9.75 -8.91 2.75
N MET A 17 8.91 -8.77 3.77
CA MET A 17 8.02 -7.62 3.89
C MET A 17 8.69 -6.52 4.71
N HIS A 18 8.73 -5.31 4.17
CA HIS A 18 9.28 -4.19 4.89
C HIS A 18 8.33 -3.78 6.03
N ARG A 19 8.88 -3.57 7.24
CA ARG A 19 8.11 -3.17 8.43
C ARG A 19 7.40 -1.82 8.28
N GLY A 20 7.97 -0.93 7.46
CA GLY A 20 7.41 0.37 7.14
C GLY A 20 6.62 0.36 5.83
N GLY A 21 5.57 1.16 5.78
CA GLY A 21 4.80 1.43 4.57
C GLY A 21 4.05 2.75 4.74
N PHE A 22 3.39 3.22 3.69
CA PHE A 22 2.56 4.42 3.81
C PHE A 22 1.19 4.25 3.17
N CYS A 23 0.21 4.78 3.87
CA CYS A 23 -1.16 4.90 3.44
C CYS A 23 -1.35 6.26 2.77
N ARG A 24 -1.98 6.24 1.60
CA ARG A 24 -2.42 7.44 0.90
C ARG A 24 -3.90 7.61 1.19
N PHE A 25 -4.26 8.75 1.75
CA PHE A 25 -5.64 9.11 2.04
C PHE A 25 -6.16 10.13 1.03
N SER A 26 -7.47 10.16 0.87
CA SER A 26 -8.15 11.25 0.17
C SER A 26 -8.36 12.39 1.16
N MET A 27 -8.09 13.63 0.75
CA MET A 27 -8.32 14.81 1.60
C MET A 27 -9.76 15.33 1.52
N SER A 28 -10.63 14.63 0.80
CA SER A 28 -12.06 14.94 0.70
C SER A 28 -12.85 13.95 1.55
N ARG A 29 -13.90 14.44 2.23
CA ARG A 29 -14.82 13.57 2.96
C ARG A 29 -15.52 12.66 1.95
N TYR A 30 -15.41 11.36 2.15
CA TYR A 30 -16.06 10.38 1.28
C TYR A 30 -17.59 10.53 1.39
N SER A 31 -18.26 10.58 0.24
CA SER A 31 -19.72 10.59 0.13
C SER A 31 -20.13 9.52 -0.89
N SER A 32 -21.04 8.63 -0.50
CA SER A 32 -21.60 7.59 -1.39
C SER A 32 -22.75 8.10 -2.26
N ASP A 33 -23.04 9.40 -2.23
CA ASP A 33 -24.14 9.99 -2.99
C ASP A 33 -23.83 10.00 -4.49
N LYS A 34 -24.77 9.51 -5.31
CA LYS A 34 -24.64 9.44 -6.77
C LYS A 34 -24.41 10.80 -7.43
N SER A 35 -24.85 11.88 -6.77
CA SER A 35 -24.61 13.26 -7.20
C SER A 35 -23.14 13.70 -7.10
N ASN A 36 -22.35 13.03 -6.25
CA ASN A 36 -20.94 13.37 -5.97
C ASN A 36 -19.94 12.42 -6.66
N LEU A 37 -20.40 11.57 -7.60
CA LEU A 37 -19.53 10.66 -8.36
C LEU A 37 -18.55 11.39 -9.29
N ASN A 38 -18.86 12.63 -9.68
CA ASN A 38 -17.96 13.45 -10.51
C ASN A 38 -16.81 14.07 -9.71
N ASP A 39 -16.82 14.05 -8.37
CA ASP A 39 -15.67 14.49 -7.57
C ASP A 39 -14.63 13.37 -7.46
N LEU A 40 -13.86 13.19 -8.54
CA LEU A 40 -12.73 12.26 -8.63
C LEU A 40 -11.72 12.46 -7.48
N GLY A 41 -11.62 13.67 -6.93
CA GLY A 41 -10.74 14.00 -5.79
C GLY A 41 -11.22 13.43 -4.46
N SER A 42 -12.45 12.92 -4.37
CA SER A 42 -12.96 12.22 -3.19
C SER A 42 -12.78 10.71 -3.28
N HIS A 43 -12.93 10.14 -4.48
CA HIS A 43 -12.90 8.70 -4.74
C HIS A 43 -11.49 8.16 -5.02
N LEU A 44 -10.58 8.99 -5.55
CA LEU A 44 -9.24 8.55 -5.92
C LEU A 44 -8.19 9.04 -4.92
N THR A 45 -7.45 8.09 -4.34
CA THR A 45 -6.30 8.37 -3.44
C THR A 45 -4.98 8.56 -4.20
N ASN A 46 -5.02 8.69 -5.53
CA ASN A 46 -3.82 8.85 -6.35
C ASN A 46 -3.18 10.22 -6.16
N VAL A 47 -1.86 10.25 -6.02
CA VAL A 47 -1.03 11.45 -5.85
C VAL A 47 -1.23 12.45 -6.99
N ALA A 48 -1.33 11.98 -8.24
CA ALA A 48 -1.53 12.86 -9.39
C ALA A 48 -2.86 13.63 -9.31
N VAL A 49 -3.93 12.95 -8.87
CA VAL A 49 -5.28 13.53 -8.72
C VAL A 49 -5.35 14.45 -7.50
N GLN A 50 -4.80 14.01 -6.37
CA GLN A 50 -4.80 14.81 -5.13
C GLN A 50 -3.94 16.08 -5.27
N LYS A 51 -2.83 16.05 -6.02
CA LYS A 51 -2.01 17.24 -6.28
C LYS A 51 -2.73 18.27 -7.16
N HIS A 52 -3.56 17.82 -8.10
CA HIS A 52 -4.34 18.71 -8.97
C HIS A 52 -5.57 19.31 -8.24
N SER A 53 -6.05 18.67 -7.18
CA SER A 53 -7.22 19.14 -6.41
C SER A 53 -7.02 20.47 -5.66
N GLY A 54 -5.80 21.01 -5.60
CA GLY A 54 -5.52 22.34 -5.05
C GLY A 54 -5.75 22.52 -3.54
N LYS A 55 -6.14 21.46 -2.80
CA LYS A 55 -6.50 21.56 -1.38
C LYS A 55 -5.28 21.86 -0.50
N ALA A 56 -5.33 22.96 0.27
CA ALA A 56 -4.26 23.39 1.16
C ALA A 56 -3.83 22.32 2.18
N ALA A 57 -4.76 21.45 2.59
CA ALA A 57 -4.47 20.34 3.49
C ALA A 57 -3.54 19.27 2.87
N TYR A 58 -3.64 19.03 1.55
CA TYR A 58 -2.69 18.17 0.83
C TYR A 58 -1.28 18.77 0.80
N LYS A 59 -1.17 20.10 0.67
CA LYS A 59 0.11 20.83 0.71
C LYS A 59 0.82 20.70 2.07
N ARG A 60 0.08 20.53 3.17
CA ARG A 60 0.63 20.48 4.53
C ARG A 60 1.03 19.07 4.98
N THR A 61 0.26 18.03 4.66
CA THR A 61 0.50 16.66 5.14
C THR A 61 0.78 15.65 4.03
N GLY A 62 0.64 16.05 2.76
CA GLY A 62 0.82 15.17 1.59
C GLY A 62 -0.21 14.04 1.50
N ALA A 63 -1.22 14.02 2.37
CA ALA A 63 -2.17 12.92 2.56
C ALA A 63 -1.50 11.54 2.74
N LYS A 64 -0.30 11.53 3.34
CA LYS A 64 0.49 10.32 3.61
C LYS A 64 0.52 10.06 5.10
N TRP A 65 0.17 8.86 5.50
CA TRP A 65 0.29 8.38 6.87
C TRP A 65 1.15 7.13 6.90
N ASP A 66 2.00 7.00 7.92
CA ASP A 66 2.73 5.75 8.15
C ASP A 66 1.75 4.62 8.49
N VAL A 67 2.03 3.42 8.01
CA VAL A 67 1.21 2.23 8.27
C VAL A 67 1.16 1.90 9.76
N ASN A 68 2.24 2.15 10.53
CA ASN A 68 2.24 1.95 11.97
C ASN A 68 1.31 2.93 12.67
N ASN A 69 1.32 4.20 12.27
CA ASN A 69 0.39 5.20 12.81
C ASN A 69 -1.06 4.83 12.51
N LEU A 70 -1.34 4.35 11.29
CA LEU A 70 -2.67 3.84 10.95
C LEU A 70 -3.04 2.62 11.79
N LYS A 71 -2.10 1.67 12.00
CA LYS A 71 -2.32 0.48 12.81
C LYS A 71 -2.68 0.85 14.25
N SER A 72 -1.93 1.76 14.87
CA SER A 72 -2.23 2.27 16.22
C SER A 72 -3.60 2.96 16.27
N TYR A 73 -3.92 3.79 15.28
CA TYR A 73 -5.23 4.45 15.20
C TYR A 73 -6.39 3.46 15.09
N LEU A 74 -6.25 2.43 14.24
CA LEU A 74 -7.26 1.38 14.08
C LEU A 74 -7.37 0.51 15.34
N MET A 75 -6.26 0.25 16.04
CA MET A 75 -6.27 -0.51 17.30
C MET A 75 -7.10 0.21 18.37
N THR A 76 -6.98 1.54 18.46
CA THR A 76 -7.79 2.34 19.39
C THR A 76 -9.26 2.44 18.97
N THR A 77 -9.55 2.45 17.66
CA THR A 77 -10.91 2.69 17.16
C THR A 77 -11.75 1.40 17.05
N ALA A 78 -11.17 0.34 16.50
CA ALA A 78 -11.86 -0.90 16.13
C ALA A 78 -11.43 -2.11 16.99
N GLY A 79 -10.37 -1.99 17.78
CA GLY A 79 -9.85 -3.03 18.65
C GLY A 79 -8.71 -3.85 18.03
N ILE A 80 -7.86 -4.38 18.91
CA ILE A 80 -6.57 -4.99 18.55
C ILE A 80 -6.77 -6.28 17.71
N ASN A 81 -7.74 -7.12 18.08
CA ASN A 81 -7.95 -8.42 17.43
C ASN A 81 -8.34 -8.27 15.96
N VAL A 82 -9.25 -7.34 15.65
CA VAL A 82 -9.71 -7.08 14.28
C VAL A 82 -8.57 -6.55 13.42
N VAL A 83 -7.76 -5.64 13.97
CA VAL A 83 -6.60 -5.09 13.25
C VAL A 83 -5.55 -6.15 12.98
N ASN A 84 -5.26 -7.03 13.94
CA ASN A 84 -4.31 -8.12 13.73
C ASN A 84 -4.79 -9.09 12.64
N GLN A 85 -6.07 -9.44 12.62
CA GLN A 85 -6.66 -10.25 11.55
C GLN A 85 -6.55 -9.55 10.19
N LEU A 86 -6.89 -8.25 10.11
CA LEU A 86 -6.76 -7.48 8.89
C LEU A 86 -5.33 -7.49 8.31
N PHE A 87 -4.31 -7.29 9.15
CA PHE A 87 -2.91 -7.31 8.70
C PHE A 87 -2.46 -8.72 8.31
N HIS A 88 -2.93 -9.75 9.00
CA HIS A 88 -2.69 -11.15 8.64
C HIS A 88 -3.30 -11.50 7.27
N ASP A 89 -4.51 -11.03 6.98
CA ASP A 89 -5.17 -11.23 5.68
C ASP A 89 -4.41 -10.50 4.55
N ILE A 90 -3.87 -9.31 4.82
CA ILE A 90 -3.03 -8.57 3.87
C ILE A 90 -1.75 -9.37 3.55
N GLU A 91 -1.07 -9.91 4.56
CA GLU A 91 0.10 -10.78 4.37
C GLU A 91 -0.28 -12.04 3.57
N GLY A 92 -1.44 -12.63 3.86
CA GLY A 92 -2.01 -13.74 3.12
C GLY A 92 -2.20 -13.42 1.64
N ILE A 93 -2.79 -12.26 1.30
CA ILE A 93 -2.99 -11.83 -0.08
C ILE A 93 -1.65 -11.69 -0.82
N VAL A 94 -0.62 -11.13 -0.17
CA VAL A 94 0.72 -11.00 -0.75
C VAL A 94 1.30 -12.37 -1.09
N ILE A 95 1.27 -13.31 -0.14
CA ILE A 95 1.80 -14.66 -0.33
C ILE A 95 1.05 -15.40 -1.44
N HIS A 96 -0.29 -15.39 -1.42
CA HIS A 96 -1.10 -16.05 -2.44
C HIS A 96 -0.86 -15.46 -3.83
N SER A 97 -0.71 -14.14 -3.92
CA SER A 97 -0.37 -13.46 -5.18
C SER A 97 0.99 -13.93 -5.70
N LEU A 98 2.01 -14.02 -4.84
CA LEU A 98 3.35 -14.49 -5.22
C LEU A 98 3.40 -15.98 -5.57
N LEU A 99 2.66 -16.82 -4.85
CA LEU A 99 2.52 -18.25 -5.15
C LEU A 99 1.85 -18.48 -6.51
N SER A 100 0.86 -17.67 -6.88
CA SER A 100 0.17 -17.80 -8.17
C SER A 100 1.09 -17.55 -9.36
N VAL A 101 2.06 -16.64 -9.22
CA VAL A 101 3.04 -16.32 -10.28
C VAL A 101 4.31 -17.18 -10.22
N GLN A 102 4.50 -17.96 -9.14
CA GLN A 102 5.69 -18.78 -8.93
C GLN A 102 5.95 -19.76 -10.08
N LYS A 103 4.91 -20.32 -10.71
CA LYS A 103 5.04 -21.26 -11.84
C LYS A 103 5.41 -20.60 -13.17
N VAL A 104 5.16 -19.30 -13.30
CA VAL A 104 5.40 -18.52 -14.53
C VAL A 104 6.72 -17.76 -14.44
N MET A 105 7.17 -17.45 -13.22
CA MET A 105 8.45 -16.77 -12.98
C MET A 105 9.62 -17.69 -13.34
N ILE A 106 10.34 -17.30 -14.40
CA ILE A 106 11.56 -17.97 -14.86
C ILE A 106 12.62 -17.79 -13.78
N ASN A 107 13.08 -18.90 -13.21
CA ASN A 107 14.13 -18.95 -12.19
C ASN A 107 15.52 -18.83 -12.86
N ASP A 108 15.76 -17.73 -13.58
CA ASP A 108 17.07 -17.45 -14.18
C ASP A 108 17.96 -16.79 -13.12
N LYS A 109 19.19 -17.30 -12.94
CA LYS A 109 20.19 -16.75 -12.02
C LYS A 109 20.60 -15.30 -12.35
N HIS A 110 20.19 -14.77 -13.49
CA HIS A 110 20.48 -13.41 -13.95
C HIS A 110 19.29 -12.45 -13.83
N CYS A 111 18.13 -12.91 -13.34
CA CYS A 111 16.92 -12.10 -13.22
C CYS A 111 16.72 -11.61 -11.79
N PHE A 112 17.15 -10.37 -11.51
CA PHE A 112 16.77 -9.63 -10.30
C PHE A 112 15.76 -8.54 -10.69
N GLU A 113 14.53 -8.59 -10.16
CA GLU A 113 13.60 -7.47 -10.32
C GLU A 113 13.95 -6.37 -9.32
N MET A 114 14.83 -5.46 -9.74
CA MET A 114 15.09 -4.20 -9.05
C MET A 114 14.15 -3.13 -9.63
N ARG A 115 13.15 -2.69 -8.85
CA ARG A 115 12.37 -1.48 -9.16
C ARG A 115 12.85 -0.31 -8.30
N PRO A 116 12.87 0.92 -8.87
CA PRO A 116 13.94 1.88 -8.64
C PRO A 116 13.81 2.61 -7.31
N GLY A 117 14.89 2.56 -6.55
CA GLY A 117 15.31 3.56 -5.57
C GLY A 117 16.82 3.62 -5.66
N SER A 118 17.32 4.52 -6.51
CA SER A 118 18.74 4.85 -6.64
C SER A 118 19.40 5.03 -5.29
N SER A 119 20.49 4.32 -5.03
CA SER A 119 21.79 4.87 -4.61
C SER A 119 22.78 3.72 -4.54
N CYS A 120 23.75 3.76 -5.44
CA CYS A 120 25.02 3.06 -5.28
C CYS A 120 25.77 3.67 -4.09
N GLU A 121 26.21 2.81 -3.16
CA GLU A 121 27.59 2.65 -2.67
C GLU A 121 27.59 1.61 -1.55
#